data_AF-A0A5N5TCQ1-F1
#
_entry.id   AF-A0A5N5TCQ1-F1
#
_cell.length_a   1.000
_cell.length_b   1.000
_cell.length_c   1.000
_cell.angle_alpha   90.00
_cell.angle_beta   90.00
_cell.angle_gamma   90.00
#
_symmetry.space_group_name_H-M   'P 1'
#
loop_
_entity.id
_entity.type
_entity.pdbx_description
1 polymer ?
#
loop_
_entity_poly.entity_id
_entity_poly.type
_entity_poly.pdbx_seq_one_letter_code
_entity_poly.pdbx_strand_id
1 'polypeptide(L)'
;MSEKDGLSRESKRQARSENATKMMDHSKNPCIHEQKLSMKCLNDNNFDKESCYEFFDNYNKCKDFWGAIQLDRRRKRIRPYLPPVEERETIKKEYMANQHSQS
;
A
#
# COMPACT_ATOMS: atom_id res chain seq x y z
N MET A 1 -27.90 15.62 -29.06
CA MET A 1 -26.61 16.16 -28.56
C MET A 1 -26.92 16.85 -27.24
N SER A 2 -26.54 16.40 -26.04
CA SER A 2 -25.51 15.43 -25.65
C SER A 2 -25.86 14.86 -24.27
N GLU A 3 -25.58 13.56 -24.08
CA GLU A 3 -25.56 12.89 -22.77
C GLU A 3 -24.45 13.50 -21.88
N LYS A 4 -24.70 13.60 -20.57
CA LYS A 4 -23.63 13.76 -19.58
C LYS A 4 -23.83 12.75 -18.46
N ASP A 5 -23.03 11.71 -18.54
CA ASP A 5 -22.98 10.56 -17.64
C ASP A 5 -22.66 10.98 -16.19
N GLY A 6 -23.68 10.94 -15.34
CA GLY A 6 -23.53 11.05 -13.90
C GLY A 6 -23.66 9.68 -13.24
N LEU A 7 -22.55 9.09 -12.79
CA LEU A 7 -22.59 7.84 -12.04
C LEU A 7 -23.49 8.01 -10.79
N SER A 8 -24.47 7.11 -10.61
CA SER A 8 -25.45 7.13 -9.52
C SER A 8 -24.77 7.18 -8.13
N ARG A 9 -25.43 7.82 -7.16
CA ARG A 9 -24.98 7.88 -5.75
C ARG A 9 -24.74 6.48 -5.17
N GLU A 10 -25.55 5.51 -5.57
CA GLU A 10 -25.43 4.12 -5.12
C GLU A 10 -24.18 3.44 -5.68
N SER A 11 -23.93 3.57 -6.99
CA SER A 11 -22.71 3.09 -7.63
C SER A 11 -21.45 3.73 -7.03
N LYS A 12 -21.51 5.02 -6.63
CA LYS A 12 -20.41 5.69 -5.91
C LYS A 12 -20.17 5.10 -4.51
N ARG A 13 -21.23 4.72 -3.78
CA ARG A 13 -21.11 4.08 -2.46
C ARG A 13 -20.52 2.67 -2.59
N GLN A 14 -20.98 1.90 -3.57
CA GLN A 14 -20.47 0.56 -3.84
C GLN A 14 -18.99 0.59 -4.21
N ALA A 15 -18.57 1.46 -5.13
CA ALA A 15 -17.17 1.61 -5.51
C ALA A 15 -16.26 2.00 -4.31
N ARG A 16 -16.75 2.85 -3.39
CA ARG A 16 -16.02 3.19 -2.16
C ARG A 16 -15.85 1.98 -1.24
N SER A 17 -16.90 1.17 -1.08
CA SER A 17 -16.88 -0.05 -0.29
C SER A 17 -15.89 -1.08 -0.85
N GLU A 18 -15.96 -1.33 -2.15
CA GLU A 18 -15.05 -2.26 -2.84
C GLU A 18 -13.58 -1.82 -2.74
N ASN A 19 -13.32 -0.52 -2.87
CA ASN A 19 -11.96 0.01 -2.73
C ASN A 19 -11.44 -0.15 -1.29
N ALA A 20 -12.29 0.05 -0.27
CA ALA A 20 -11.92 -0.17 1.13
C ALA A 20 -11.56 -1.64 1.38
N THR A 21 -12.33 -2.59 0.83
CA THR A 21 -12.03 -4.02 0.92
C THR A 21 -10.71 -4.37 0.23
N LYS A 22 -10.45 -3.80 -0.95
CA LYS A 22 -9.20 -4.01 -1.70
C LYS A 22 -7.98 -3.48 -0.94
N MET A 23 -8.13 -2.40 -0.17
CA MET A 23 -7.07 -1.87 0.67
C MET A 23 -6.69 -2.81 1.82
N MET A 24 -7.59 -3.69 2.27
CA MET A 24 -7.34 -4.66 3.35
C MET A 24 -6.96 -6.06 2.84
N ASP A 25 -6.82 -6.23 1.52
CA ASP A 25 -6.44 -7.49 0.90
C ASP A 25 -4.91 -7.70 0.98
N HIS A 26 -4.47 -8.58 1.88
CA HIS A 26 -3.06 -8.91 2.09
C HIS A 26 -2.37 -9.43 0.82
N SER A 27 -3.10 -10.02 -0.12
CA SER A 27 -2.49 -10.47 -1.38
C SER A 27 -2.10 -9.30 -2.29
N LYS A 28 -2.83 -8.18 -2.23
CA LYS A 28 -2.66 -7.02 -3.13
C LYS A 28 -1.95 -5.84 -2.48
N ASN A 29 -2.13 -5.65 -1.18
CA ASN A 29 -1.53 -4.55 -0.43
C ASN A 29 -0.49 -5.09 0.56
N PRO A 30 0.80 -4.90 0.27
CA PRO A 30 1.85 -5.34 1.18
C PRO A 30 2.12 -4.36 2.35
N CYS A 31 1.43 -3.21 2.39
CA CYS A 31 1.59 -2.13 3.37
C CYS A 31 0.35 -1.94 4.26
N ILE A 32 -0.41 -3.01 4.51
CA ILE A 32 -1.65 -2.96 5.32
C ILE A 32 -1.37 -2.50 6.75
N HIS A 33 -0.23 -2.90 7.32
CA HIS A 33 0.11 -2.55 8.69
C HIS A 33 0.30 -1.04 8.83
N GLU A 34 1.15 -0.46 7.99
CA GLU A 34 1.45 0.98 7.98
C GLU A 34 0.20 1.79 7.63
N GLN A 35 -0.62 1.30 6.68
CA GLN A 35 -1.90 1.93 6.36
C GLN A 35 -2.86 1.94 7.56
N LYS A 36 -2.95 0.83 8.31
CA LYS A 36 -3.80 0.78 9.51
C LYS A 36 -3.31 1.77 10.57
N LEU A 37 -2.00 1.91 10.74
CA LEU A 37 -1.42 2.88 11.66
C LEU A 37 -1.71 4.32 11.23
N SER A 38 -1.50 4.66 9.95
CA SER A 38 -1.79 6.02 9.45
C SER A 38 -3.28 6.37 9.57
N MET A 39 -4.17 5.41 9.25
CA MET A 39 -5.61 5.62 9.40
C MET A 39 -6.03 5.73 10.87
N LYS A 40 -5.43 4.94 11.77
CA LYS A 40 -5.67 5.05 13.20
C LYS A 40 -5.24 6.43 13.72
N CYS A 41 -4.05 6.89 13.35
CA CYS A 41 -3.58 8.21 13.75
C CYS A 41 -4.54 9.32 13.31
N LEU A 42 -5.01 9.29 12.05
CA LEU A 42 -6.00 10.26 11.58
C LEU A 42 -7.28 10.23 12.42
N ASN A 43 -7.80 9.04 12.73
CA ASN A 43 -9.02 8.92 13.54
C ASN A 43 -8.81 9.48 14.96
N ASP A 44 -7.63 9.29 15.54
CA ASP A 44 -7.30 9.76 16.89
C ASP A 44 -7.03 11.28 16.95
N ASN A 45 -6.63 11.89 15.83
CA ASN A 45 -6.18 13.29 15.76
C ASN A 45 -7.09 14.19 14.89
N ASN A 46 -8.40 13.90 14.85
CA ASN A 46 -9.37 14.71 14.08
C ASN A 46 -8.99 14.90 12.60
N PHE A 47 -8.37 13.89 11.99
CA PHE A 47 -7.86 13.90 10.62
C PHE A 47 -6.79 14.95 10.33
N ASP A 48 -6.09 15.45 11.35
CA ASP A 48 -4.90 16.27 11.16
C ASP A 48 -3.76 15.42 10.58
N LYS A 49 -3.32 15.78 9.38
CA LYS A 49 -2.27 15.06 8.66
C LYS A 49 -0.89 15.36 9.20
N GLU A 50 -0.66 16.58 9.68
CA GLU A 50 0.65 17.01 10.17
C GLU A 50 1.02 16.24 11.43
N SER A 51 0.06 16.06 12.35
CA SER A 51 0.20 15.19 13.53
C SER A 51 0.50 13.73 13.22
N CYS A 52 0.27 13.28 11.98
CA CYS A 52 0.42 11.89 11.55
C CYS A 52 1.55 11.69 10.54
N TYR A 53 2.43 12.68 10.35
CA TYR A 53 3.49 12.66 9.35
C TYR A 53 4.32 11.36 9.38
N GLU A 54 4.78 10.93 10.56
CA GLU A 54 5.62 9.73 10.71
C GLU A 54 4.93 8.45 10.21
N PHE A 55 3.62 8.31 10.47
CA PHE A 55 2.86 7.15 9.98
C PHE A 55 2.71 7.16 8.46
N PHE A 56 2.54 8.34 7.86
CA PHE A 56 2.52 8.46 6.40
C PHE A 56 3.90 8.23 5.77
N ASP A 57 4.96 8.71 6.42
CA ASP A 57 6.33 8.48 5.98
C ASP A 57 6.66 6.98 5.99
N ASN A 58 6.29 6.26 7.06
CA ASN A 58 6.41 4.80 7.13
C ASN A 58 5.59 4.09 6.04
N TYR A 59 4.36 4.55 5.77
CA TYR A 59 3.54 4.02 4.69
C TYR A 59 4.17 4.26 3.30
N ASN A 60 4.77 5.43 3.08
CA ASN A 60 5.47 5.75 1.84
C ASN A 60 6.72 4.90 1.66
N LYS A 61 7.57 4.78 2.68
CA LYS A 61 8.74 3.90 2.69
C LYS A 61 8.37 2.45 2.38
N CYS A 62 7.25 1.96 2.93
CA CYS A 62 6.75 0.63 2.59
C CYS A 62 6.40 0.50 1.09
N LYS A 63 5.67 1.48 0.53
CA LYS A 63 5.33 1.46 -0.91
C LYS A 63 6.57 1.53 -1.78
N ASP A 64 7.55 2.34 -1.43
CA ASP A 64 8.79 2.50 -2.19
C ASP A 64 9.60 1.21 -2.19
N PHE A 65 9.74 0.56 -1.03
CA PHE A 65 10.36 -0.75 -0.90
C PHE A 65 9.69 -1.80 -1.81
N TRP A 66 8.37 -1.96 -1.72
CA TRP A 66 7.67 -2.95 -2.55
C TRP A 66 7.64 -2.59 -4.03
N GLY A 67 7.63 -1.29 -4.35
CA GLY A 67 7.80 -0.79 -5.72
C GLY A 67 9.14 -1.20 -6.30
N ALA A 68 10.23 -1.06 -5.53
CA ALA A 68 11.57 -1.51 -5.95
C ALA A 68 11.62 -3.02 -6.19
N ILE A 69 11.05 -3.84 -5.29
CA ILE A 69 10.97 -5.29 -5.45
C ILE A 69 10.16 -5.67 -6.71
N GLN A 70 9.03 -5.02 -6.96
CA GLN A 70 8.23 -5.26 -8.17
C GLN A 70 8.98 -4.92 -9.44
N LEU A 71 9.74 -3.81 -9.44
CA LEU A 71 10.58 -3.40 -10.58
C LEU A 71 11.69 -4.42 -10.84
N ASP A 72 12.38 -4.87 -9.79
CA ASP A 72 13.43 -5.89 -9.90
C ASP A 72 12.87 -7.22 -10.43
N ARG A 73 11.77 -7.72 -9.86
CA ARG A 73 11.10 -8.95 -10.35
C ARG A 73 10.65 -8.81 -11.81
N ARG A 74 10.17 -7.63 -12.20
CA ARG A 74 9.80 -7.33 -13.60
C ARG A 74 11.02 -7.39 -14.53
N ARG A 75 12.17 -6.81 -14.13
CA ARG A 75 13.43 -6.88 -14.89
C ARG A 75 13.89 -8.34 -15.05
N LYS A 76 13.74 -9.15 -14.00
CA LYS A 76 14.06 -10.59 -13.99
C LYS A 76 13.00 -11.48 -14.63
N ARG A 77 11.89 -10.91 -15.13
CA ARG A 77 10.74 -11.64 -15.71
C ARG A 77 10.08 -12.66 -14.75
N ILE A 78 10.19 -12.44 -13.44
CA ILE A 78 9.60 -13.30 -12.40
C ILE A 78 8.15 -12.86 -12.13
N ARG A 79 7.19 -13.79 -12.25
CA ARG A 79 5.78 -13.58 -11.90
C ARG A 79 5.38 -14.44 -10.69
N PRO A 80 4.48 -13.97 -9.81
CA PRO A 80 3.86 -12.63 -9.81
C PRO A 80 4.86 -11.51 -9.50
N TYR A 81 4.62 -10.29 -10.01
CA TYR A 81 5.53 -9.16 -9.78
C TYR A 81 5.51 -8.69 -8.33
N LEU A 82 4.34 -8.71 -7.69
CA LEU A 82 4.24 -8.59 -6.24
C LEU A 82 4.49 -9.98 -5.64
N PRO A 83 5.46 -10.14 -4.73
CA PRO A 83 5.70 -11.43 -4.10
C PRO A 83 4.46 -11.97 -3.36
N PRO A 84 4.25 -13.30 -3.40
CA PRO A 84 3.29 -13.99 -2.54
C PRO A 84 3.54 -13.69 -1.06
N VAL A 85 2.51 -13.80 -0.22
CA VAL A 85 2.56 -13.37 1.19
C VAL A 85 3.63 -14.11 1.99
N GLU A 86 3.79 -15.40 1.71
CA GLU A 86 4.75 -16.32 2.31
C GLU A 86 6.23 -15.92 2.05
N GLU A 87 6.53 -15.28 0.91
CA GLU A 87 7.89 -14.84 0.58
C GLU A 87 8.26 -13.50 1.24
N ARG A 88 7.27 -12.72 1.68
CA ARG A 88 7.48 -11.30 1.99
C ARG A 88 8.38 -11.06 3.18
N GLU A 89 8.23 -11.87 4.23
CA GLU A 89 9.03 -11.73 5.44
C GLU A 89 10.50 -12.04 5.19
N THR A 90 10.79 -13.05 4.36
CA THR A 90 12.17 -13.38 3.96
C THR A 90 12.77 -12.25 3.12
N ILE A 91 12.04 -11.75 2.11
CA ILE A 91 12.52 -10.64 1.25
C ILE A 91 12.81 -9.39 2.08
N LYS A 92 11.94 -9.04 3.05
CA LYS A 92 12.19 -7.93 3.96
C LYS A 92 13.47 -8.13 4.78
N LYS A 93 13.65 -9.31 5.37
CA LYS A 93 14.85 -9.61 6.18
C LYS A 93 16.14 -9.50 5.36
N GLU A 94 16.14 -10.07 4.15
CA GLU A 94 17.28 -10.00 3.23
C GLU A 94 17.58 -8.56 2.82
N TYR A 95 16.55 -7.78 2.48
CA TYR A 95 16.73 -6.37 2.14
C TYR A 95 17.32 -5.57 3.30
N MET A 96 16.79 -5.74 4.51
CA MET A 96 17.30 -5.04 5.69
C MET A 96 18.74 -5.43 5.99
N ALA A 97 19.10 -6.71 5.88
CA ALA A 97 20.48 -7.16 6.03
C ALA A 97 21.44 -6.51 5.02
N ASN A 98 21.00 -6.37 3.76
CA ASN A 98 21.78 -5.75 2.70
C ASN A 98 21.86 -4.21 2.80
N GLN A 99 20.93 -3.55 3.48
CA GLN A 99 21.02 -2.12 3.76
C GLN A 99 22.08 -1.81 4.82
N HIS A 100 22.26 -2.69 5.81
CA HIS A 100 23.27 -2.52 6.87
C HIS A 100 24.71 -2.74 6.35
N SER A 101 24.90 -3.39 5.20
CA SER A 101 26.22 -3.63 4.60
C SER A 101 26.67 -2.50 3.65
N GLN A 102 25.86 -1.45 3.46
CA GLN A 102 26.20 -0.27 2.66
C GLN A 102 26.31 1.03 3.48
N SER A 103 26.32 0.92 4.82
CA SER A 103 26.55 2.04 5.76
C SER A 103 27.89 1.90 6.48
#